data_AF-A0A0A1SL75-F1
#
_entry.id   AF-A0A0A1SL75-F1
#
_cell.length_a   1.000
_cell.length_b   1.000
_cell.length_c   1.000
_cell.angle_alpha   90.00
_cell.angle_beta   90.00
_cell.angle_gamma   90.00
#
_symmetry.space_group_name_H-M   'P 1'
#
loop_
_entity.id
_entity.type
_entity.pdbx_description
1 polymer ?
#
loop_
_entity_poly.entity_id
_entity_poly.type
_entity_poly.pdbx_seq_one_letter_code
_entity_poly.pdbx_strand_id
1 'polypeptide(L)'
;MGISVQDALNLDIFKNSKVLAGHKGLSRIINRVSVFDCPIEVNRDRMVLKEGDFFISNFFPFKDDENYALYALEFINSCGCSCFCITNEYLDKFTEKLIKA
;
A
#
# COMPACT_ATOMS: atom_id res chain seq x y z
N MET A 1 -16.40 -10.08 10.85
CA MET A 1 -15.18 -10.67 11.43
C MET A 1 -14.11 -10.55 10.37
N GLY A 2 -13.09 -9.72 10.58
CA GLY A 2 -12.01 -9.48 9.62
C GLY A 2 -10.66 -9.70 10.30
N ILE A 3 -9.62 -9.95 9.51
CA ILE A 3 -8.24 -10.08 10.00
C ILE A 3 -7.59 -8.69 10.06
N SER A 4 -6.73 -8.45 11.05
CA SER A 4 -5.94 -7.21 11.10
C SER A 4 -4.77 -7.26 10.11
N VAL A 5 -4.16 -6.11 9.82
CA VAL A 5 -2.90 -6.05 9.07
C VAL A 5 -1.82 -6.89 9.77
N GLN A 6 -1.75 -6.85 11.09
CA GLN A 6 -0.82 -7.67 11.86
C GLN A 6 -1.04 -9.16 11.64
N ASP A 7 -2.30 -9.62 11.67
CA ASP A 7 -2.63 -11.03 11.45
C ASP A 7 -2.22 -11.47 10.04
N ALA A 8 -2.47 -10.63 9.02
CA ALA A 8 -2.08 -10.92 7.65
C ALA A 8 -0.56 -11.01 7.47
N LEU A 9 0.20 -10.09 8.06
CA LEU A 9 1.67 -10.10 7.95
C LEU A 9 2.32 -11.29 8.70
N ASN A 10 1.60 -11.92 9.63
CA ASN A 10 2.03 -13.15 10.29
C ASN A 10 1.81 -14.43 9.45
N LEU A 11 1.14 -14.35 8.30
CA LEU A 11 0.99 -15.50 7.39
C LEU A 11 2.33 -15.89 6.77
N ASP A 12 2.53 -17.19 6.51
CA ASP A 12 3.78 -17.74 5.96
C ASP A 12 4.20 -17.07 4.64
N ILE A 13 3.24 -16.63 3.83
CA ILE A 13 3.50 -15.93 2.57
C ILE A 13 4.16 -14.55 2.78
N PHE A 14 3.95 -13.92 3.94
CA PHE A 14 4.50 -12.61 4.31
C PHE A 14 5.63 -12.71 5.33
N LYS A 15 6.13 -13.90 5.68
CA LYS A 15 7.18 -14.09 6.69
C LYS A 15 8.48 -13.32 6.44
N ASN A 16 8.75 -12.98 5.18
CA ASN A 16 9.92 -12.22 4.76
C ASN A 16 9.61 -10.73 4.50
N SER A 17 8.39 -10.28 4.79
CA SER A 17 7.99 -8.89 4.66
C SER A 17 8.53 -8.06 5.83
N LYS A 18 8.68 -6.76 5.60
CA LYS A 18 9.11 -5.80 6.62
C LYS A 18 8.19 -4.59 6.62
N VAL A 19 7.80 -4.16 7.82
CA VAL A 19 7.07 -2.91 8.00
C VAL A 19 8.07 -1.75 7.92
N LEU A 20 7.95 -0.91 6.90
CA LEU A 20 8.82 0.27 6.71
C LEU A 20 8.27 1.50 7.43
N ALA A 21 6.94 1.66 7.45
CA ALA A 21 6.23 2.80 8.04
C ALA A 21 4.89 2.37 8.64
N GLY A 22 4.19 3.29 9.30
CA GLY A 22 2.79 3.08 9.64
C GLY A 22 2.52 2.04 10.74
N HIS A 23 3.49 1.75 11.62
CA HIS A 23 3.36 0.78 12.72
C HIS A 23 2.10 0.93 13.58
N LYS A 24 1.58 2.15 13.74
CA LYS A 24 0.33 2.43 14.47
C LYS A 24 -0.94 1.90 13.77
N GLY A 25 -0.85 1.58 12.48
CA GLY A 25 -1.94 1.05 11.66
C GLY A 25 -2.03 -0.47 11.61
N LEU A 26 -1.15 -1.20 12.30
CA LEU A 26 -1.14 -2.68 12.26
C LEU A 26 -2.43 -3.34 12.77
N SER A 27 -3.20 -2.64 13.62
CA SER A 27 -4.51 -3.09 14.10
C SER A 27 -5.67 -2.79 13.15
N ARG A 28 -5.44 -2.10 12.02
CA ARG A 28 -6.50 -1.83 11.02
C ARG A 28 -7.03 -3.16 10.47
N ILE A 29 -8.33 -3.22 10.25
CA ILE A 29 -9.00 -4.39 9.68
C ILE A 29 -8.86 -4.37 8.17
N ILE A 30 -8.48 -5.51 7.59
CA ILE A 30 -8.47 -5.74 6.15
C ILE A 30 -9.86 -6.18 5.73
N ASN A 31 -10.49 -5.42 4.86
CA ASN A 31 -11.80 -5.75 4.28
C ASN A 31 -11.65 -6.52 2.97
N ARG A 32 -10.58 -6.23 2.22
CA ARG A 32 -10.31 -6.81 0.89
C ARG A 32 -8.83 -6.68 0.57
N VAL A 33 -8.32 -7.59 -0.27
CA VAL A 33 -7.00 -7.50 -0.89
C VAL A 33 -7.18 -7.00 -2.33
N SER A 34 -6.38 -6.02 -2.74
CA SER A 34 -6.42 -5.43 -4.08
C SER A 34 -5.01 -5.32 -4.66
N VAL A 35 -4.87 -5.55 -5.96
CA VAL A 35 -3.60 -5.35 -6.67
C VAL A 35 -3.67 -4.02 -7.40
N PHE A 36 -2.66 -3.16 -7.22
CA PHE A 36 -2.66 -1.80 -7.76
C PHE A 36 -1.34 -1.47 -8.48
N ASP A 37 -1.29 -1.79 -9.77
CA ASP A 37 -0.12 -1.59 -10.64
C ASP A 37 -0.48 -0.80 -11.91
N CYS A 38 -1.27 0.25 -11.76
CA CYS A 38 -1.60 1.16 -12.84
C CYS A 38 -1.42 2.63 -12.40
N PRO A 39 -1.19 3.56 -13.35
CA PRO A 39 -1.23 4.98 -13.04
C PRO A 39 -2.59 5.38 -12.48
N ILE A 40 -2.56 6.27 -11.48
CA ILE A 40 -3.76 6.83 -10.87
C ILE A 40 -4.59 7.55 -11.93
N GLU A 41 -5.86 7.16 -12.01
CA GLU A 41 -6.92 7.89 -12.68
C GLU A 41 -8.01 8.14 -11.64
N VAL A 42 -8.14 9.39 -11.21
CA VAL A 42 -8.91 9.76 -10.02
C VAL A 42 -10.36 9.31 -10.08
N ASN A 43 -11.01 9.40 -11.25
CA ASN A 43 -12.43 9.07 -11.37
C ASN A 43 -12.67 7.57 -11.22
N ARG A 44 -11.89 6.75 -11.95
CA ARG A 44 -11.91 5.30 -11.86
C ARG A 44 -11.52 4.84 -10.46
N ASP A 45 -10.42 5.34 -9.94
CA ASP A 45 -9.84 4.79 -8.71
C ASP A 45 -10.69 5.14 -7.50
N ARG A 46 -11.33 6.32 -7.43
CA ARG A 46 -12.30 6.62 -6.37
C ARG A 46 -13.53 5.70 -6.39
N MET A 47 -13.88 5.13 -7.54
CA MET A 47 -14.96 4.15 -7.63
C MET A 47 -14.54 2.76 -7.16
N VAL A 48 -13.29 2.38 -7.43
CA VAL A 48 -12.76 1.01 -7.22
C VAL A 48 -12.11 0.84 -5.85
N LEU A 49 -11.31 1.79 -5.40
CA LEU A 49 -10.62 1.76 -4.11
C LEU A 49 -11.64 1.96 -2.99
N LYS A 50 -11.52 1.15 -1.93
CA LYS A 50 -12.42 1.15 -0.78
C LYS A 50 -11.64 1.16 0.52
N GLU A 51 -12.30 1.67 1.55
CA GLU A 51 -11.77 1.66 2.91
C GLU A 51 -11.48 0.22 3.37
N GLY A 52 -10.32 0.03 3.99
CA GLY A 52 -9.84 -1.26 4.46
C GLY A 52 -9.16 -2.11 3.38
N ASP A 53 -8.96 -1.60 2.17
CA ASP A 53 -8.17 -2.28 1.14
C ASP A 53 -6.72 -2.48 1.60
N PHE A 54 -6.25 -3.72 1.53
CA PHE A 54 -4.84 -4.09 1.56
C PHE A 54 -4.34 -4.11 0.13
N PHE A 55 -3.51 -3.14 -0.23
CA PHE A 55 -2.94 -3.03 -1.56
C PHE A 55 -1.64 -3.82 -1.68
N ILE A 56 -1.52 -4.59 -2.76
CA ILE A 56 -0.29 -5.22 -3.21
C ILE A 56 0.12 -4.54 -4.51
N SER A 57 1.35 -4.05 -4.58
CA SER A 57 1.88 -3.41 -5.78
C SER A 57 3.31 -3.85 -6.05
N ASN A 58 3.69 -3.95 -7.31
CA ASN A 58 5.09 -4.04 -7.68
C ASN A 58 5.81 -2.68 -7.63
N PHE A 59 5.08 -1.56 -7.52
CA PHE A 59 5.58 -0.19 -7.51
C PHE A 59 6.08 0.34 -8.89
N PHE A 60 5.92 -0.43 -9.96
CA PHE A 60 6.39 -0.09 -11.31
C PHE A 60 5.88 1.26 -11.86
N PRO A 61 4.59 1.64 -11.68
CA PRO A 61 4.07 2.91 -12.20
C PRO A 61 4.64 4.14 -11.50
N PHE A 62 5.18 3.98 -10.29
CA PHE A 62 5.63 5.09 -9.43
C PHE A 62 7.15 5.24 -9.36
N LYS A 63 7.89 4.23 -9.83
CA LYS A 63 9.34 4.06 -9.60
C LYS A 63 10.23 5.20 -10.12
N ASP A 64 9.81 5.92 -11.16
CA ASP A 64 10.64 6.89 -11.89
C ASP A 64 10.36 8.35 -11.49
N ASP A 65 9.28 8.62 -10.75
CA ASP A 65 8.88 9.96 -10.31
C ASP A 65 8.47 9.95 -8.83
N GLU A 66 9.37 10.43 -7.97
CA GLU A 66 9.16 10.49 -6.51
C GLU A 66 7.98 11.41 -6.12
N ASN A 67 7.74 12.50 -6.85
CA ASN A 67 6.63 13.39 -6.54
C ASN A 67 5.29 12.72 -6.91
N TYR A 68 5.26 12.00 -8.03
CA TYR A 68 4.11 11.20 -8.39
C TYR A 68 3.87 10.04 -7.42
N ALA A 69 4.93 9.38 -6.95
CA ALA A 69 4.84 8.35 -5.92
C ALA A 69 4.27 8.88 -4.60
N LEU A 70 4.70 10.07 -4.16
CA LEU A 70 4.12 10.74 -2.98
C LEU A 70 2.64 11.03 -3.17
N TYR A 71 2.28 11.66 -4.29
CA TYR A 71 0.89 11.90 -4.63
C TYR A 71 0.06 10.61 -4.60
N ALA A 72 0.63 9.51 -5.10
CA ALA A 72 -0.05 8.22 -5.11
C ALA A 72 -0.27 7.64 -3.73
N LEU A 73 0.75 7.69 -2.86
CA LEU A 73 0.64 7.25 -1.47
C LEU A 73 -0.39 8.08 -0.70
N GLU A 74 -0.37 9.41 -0.87
CA GLU A 74 -1.36 10.32 -0.27
C GLU A 74 -2.78 10.02 -0.77
N PHE A 75 -2.94 9.81 -2.07
CA PHE A 75 -4.24 9.47 -2.68
C PHE A 75 -4.77 8.13 -2.13
N ILE A 76 -3.95 7.07 -2.13
CA ILE A 76 -4.31 5.74 -1.62
C ILE A 76 -4.66 5.81 -0.12
N ASN A 77 -3.87 6.54 0.67
CA ASN A 77 -4.16 6.75 2.10
C ASN A 77 -5.47 7.52 2.30
N SER A 78 -5.76 8.52 1.46
CA SER A 78 -7.03 9.26 1.49
C SER A 78 -8.26 8.40 1.18
N CYS A 79 -8.08 7.27 0.49
CA CYS A 79 -9.12 6.27 0.25
C CYS A 79 -9.34 5.32 1.45
N GLY A 80 -8.60 5.49 2.55
CA GLY A 80 -8.76 4.70 3.76
C GLY A 80 -8.12 3.30 3.67
N CYS A 81 -7.01 3.16 2.95
CA CYS A 81 -6.31 1.88 2.85
C CYS A 81 -5.89 1.35 4.23
N SER A 82 -6.01 0.02 4.42
CA SER A 82 -5.51 -0.63 5.62
C SER A 82 -3.99 -0.82 5.56
N CYS A 83 -3.46 -1.20 4.39
CA CYS A 83 -2.04 -1.45 4.16
C CYS A 83 -1.65 -1.19 2.70
N PHE A 84 -0.42 -0.73 2.47
CA PHE A 84 0.21 -0.67 1.14
C PHE A 84 1.49 -1.52 1.17
N CYS A 85 1.43 -2.69 0.54
CA CYS A 85 2.51 -3.66 0.48
C CYS A 85 3.15 -3.62 -0.91
N ILE A 86 4.45 -3.37 -0.95
CA ILE A 86 5.22 -3.39 -2.19
C ILE A 86 6.10 -4.64 -2.27
N THR A 87 6.27 -5.17 -3.48
CA THR A 87 7.26 -6.22 -3.73
C THR A 87 8.69 -5.64 -3.71
N ASN A 88 9.69 -6.52 -3.73
CA ASN A 88 11.09 -6.12 -3.67
C ASN A 88 11.69 -5.65 -5.01
N GLU A 89 10.94 -5.71 -6.12
CA GLU A 89 11.42 -5.41 -7.47
C GLU A 89 11.95 -3.98 -7.64
N TYR A 90 11.28 -3.00 -7.01
CA TYR A 90 11.64 -1.58 -7.06
C TYR A 90 11.84 -0.98 -5.66
N LEU A 91 12.23 -1.81 -4.69
CA LEU A 91 12.42 -1.37 -3.30
C LEU A 91 13.54 -0.32 -3.17
N ASP A 92 14.55 -0.35 -4.04
CA ASP A 92 15.62 0.65 -4.10
C ASP A 92 15.11 2.04 -4.50
N LYS A 93 13.94 2.12 -5.14
CA LYS A 93 13.25 3.36 -5.51
C LYS A 93 12.33 3.89 -4.41
N PHE A 94 12.07 3.09 -3.37
CA PHE A 94 11.21 3.51 -2.26
C PHE A 94 12.00 4.31 -1.22
N THR A 95 12.11 5.62 -1.42
CA THR A 95 12.99 6.49 -0.64
C THR A 95 12.47 6.76 0.78
N GLU A 96 13.35 7.25 1.66
CA GLU A 96 13.00 7.74 3.00
C GLU A 96 11.93 8.84 3.00
N LYS A 97 11.81 9.59 1.90
CA LYS A 97 10.77 10.60 1.75
C LYS A 97 9.39 9.95 1.62
N LEU A 98 9.29 8.84 0.88
CA LEU A 98 8.06 8.07 0.72
C LEU A 98 7.62 7.37 2.01
N ILE A 99 8.58 6.93 2.84
CA ILE A 99 8.31 6.30 4.14
C ILE A 99 7.63 7.27 5.13
N LYS A 100 7.82 8.58 4.95
CA LYS A 100 7.33 9.63 5.86
C LYS A 100 6.02 10.29 5.39
N ALA A 101 5.51 9.91 4.22
CA ALA A 101 4.23 10.38 3.69
C ALA A 101 3.04 9.83 4.52
#